data_AF-A0A1D2IM75-F1
#
_entry.id   AF-A0A1D2IM75-F1
#
_cell.length_a   1.000
_cell.length_b   1.000
_cell.length_c   1.000
_cell.angle_alpha   90.00
_cell.angle_beta   90.00
_cell.angle_gamma   90.00
#
_symmetry.space_group_name_H-M   'P 1'
#
loop_
_entity.id
_entity.type
_entity.pdbx_description
1 polymer ?
#
loop_
_entity_poly.entity_id
_entity_poly.type
_entity_poly.pdbx_seq_one_letter_code
_entity_poly.pdbx_strand_id
1 'polypeptide(L)'
;MASVRDSPGLFAVRSSGGTDDVLAACRELLAHEGSVGLIAADARIPEWAKALTGAGIGYVAPGEETTYDTRLTLVPASLAKGLEYDYVVLDEPRAVVDGEPDERTGLRRLYVALTRAVSGLVVTHATPLPQQLLLPPPD
;
A
#
# COMPACT_ATOMS: atom_id res chain seq x y z
N MET A 1 11.94 23.59 14.33
CA MET A 1 11.56 22.64 13.28
C MET A 1 11.98 21.26 13.74
N ALA A 2 11.09 20.55 14.41
CA ALA A 2 11.35 19.20 14.86
C ALA A 2 10.02 18.46 14.81
N SER A 3 9.98 17.33 14.11
CA SER A 3 9.17 16.16 14.45
C SER A 3 8.79 15.40 13.18
N VAL A 4 9.56 14.37 12.87
CA VAL A 4 9.02 13.01 12.76
C VAL A 4 10.03 12.16 13.51
N ARG A 5 9.56 11.49 14.58
CA ARG A 5 10.39 10.60 15.39
C ARG A 5 10.86 9.46 14.52
N ASP A 6 12.16 9.27 14.56
CA ASP A 6 12.86 8.11 14.08
C ASP A 6 12.63 6.95 15.11
N SER A 7 11.95 5.89 14.66
CA SER A 7 11.81 4.50 15.21
C SER A 7 10.85 4.19 16.41
N PRO A 8 10.16 3.01 16.48
CA PRO A 8 10.12 1.84 15.59
C PRO A 8 8.68 1.40 15.22
N GLY A 9 8.21 1.87 14.08
CA GLY A 9 7.11 1.29 13.30
C GLY A 9 7.42 1.72 11.88
N LEU A 10 7.42 0.80 10.91
CA LEU A 10 7.98 1.09 9.59
C LEU A 10 6.96 1.91 8.78
N PHE A 11 6.80 3.19 9.12
CA PHE A 11 5.89 4.14 8.50
C PHE A 11 6.68 5.11 7.63
N ALA A 12 6.53 5.02 6.31
CA ALA A 12 7.23 5.89 5.37
C ALA A 12 6.31 6.33 4.22
N VAL A 13 6.43 7.59 3.83
CA VAL A 13 5.82 8.12 2.60
C VAL A 13 6.94 8.43 1.63
N ARG A 14 6.90 7.83 0.44
CA ARG A 14 8.00 7.84 -0.53
C ARG A 14 7.50 8.29 -1.90
N SER A 15 8.17 9.25 -2.49
CA SER A 15 7.99 9.51 -3.92
C SER A 15 8.52 8.32 -4.71
N SER A 16 7.81 7.91 -5.75
CA SER A 16 8.17 6.83 -6.66
C SER A 16 8.33 7.39 -8.07
N GLY A 17 9.43 7.02 -8.73
CA GLY A 17 9.69 7.26 -10.14
C GLY A 17 9.11 6.17 -11.05
N GLY A 18 8.54 5.10 -10.49
CA GLY A 18 7.89 4.04 -11.27
C GLY A 18 7.77 2.70 -10.56
N THR A 19 7.55 1.65 -11.37
CA THR A 19 7.28 0.28 -10.92
C THR A 19 8.39 -0.27 -10.01
N ASP A 20 9.65 0.00 -10.33
CA ASP A 20 10.81 -0.55 -9.59
C ASP A 20 10.87 -0.09 -8.13
N ASP A 21 10.46 1.16 -7.83
CA ASP A 21 10.45 1.68 -6.47
C ASP A 21 9.41 1.00 -5.60
N VAL A 22 8.24 0.68 -6.17
CA VAL A 22 7.19 -0.06 -5.46
C VAL A 22 7.60 -1.51 -5.26
N LEU A 23 8.21 -2.14 -6.27
CA LEU A 23 8.76 -3.50 -6.13
C LEU A 23 9.87 -3.55 -5.09
N ALA A 24 10.71 -2.52 -5.00
CA ALA A 24 11.72 -2.39 -3.96
C ALA A 24 11.08 -2.28 -2.56
N ALA A 25 10.03 -1.46 -2.40
CA ALA A 25 9.28 -1.39 -1.16
C ALA A 25 8.64 -2.74 -0.78
N CYS A 26 8.06 -3.47 -1.74
CA CYS A 26 7.53 -4.81 -1.50
C CYS A 26 8.63 -5.78 -1.01
N ARG A 27 9.81 -5.78 -1.64
CA ARG A 27 10.94 -6.62 -1.22
C ARG A 27 11.46 -6.26 0.16
N GLU A 28 11.53 -4.97 0.47
CA GLU A 28 11.91 -4.47 1.79
C GLU A 28 10.95 -5.00 2.86
N LEU A 29 9.63 -4.86 2.66
CA LEU A 29 8.64 -5.37 3.61
C LEU A 29 8.65 -6.90 3.72
N LEU A 30 8.86 -7.60 2.59
CA LEU A 30 9.00 -9.05 2.58
C LEU A 30 10.26 -9.57 3.31
N ALA A 31 11.27 -8.73 3.56
CA ALA A 31 12.43 -9.13 4.37
C ALA A 31 12.06 -9.31 5.86
N HIS A 32 10.95 -8.74 6.31
CA HIS A 32 10.41 -8.95 7.64
C HIS A 32 9.53 -10.21 7.69
N GLU A 33 9.47 -10.88 8.85
CA GLU A 33 8.49 -11.95 9.08
C GLU A 33 7.08 -11.37 9.17
N GLY A 34 6.09 -12.10 8.62
CA GLY A 34 4.69 -11.68 8.60
C GLY A 34 4.12 -11.54 7.19
N SER A 35 2.85 -11.19 7.16
CA SER A 35 2.04 -10.98 5.96
C SER A 35 2.27 -9.58 5.36
N VAL A 36 2.31 -9.51 4.03
CA VAL A 36 2.50 -8.24 3.29
C VAL A 36 1.33 -8.00 2.35
N GLY A 37 0.65 -6.86 2.48
CA GLY A 37 -0.38 -6.42 1.53
C GLY A 37 0.16 -5.34 0.59
N LEU A 38 0.15 -5.58 -0.73
CA LEU A 38 0.25 -4.50 -1.72
C LEU A 38 -1.17 -4.04 -2.05
N ILE A 39 -1.57 -2.89 -1.52
CA ILE A 39 -2.89 -2.30 -1.78
C ILE A 39 -2.75 -1.27 -2.89
N ALA A 40 -3.54 -1.41 -3.94
CA ALA A 40 -3.56 -0.49 -5.08
C ALA A 40 -4.98 -0.17 -5.54
N ALA A 41 -5.15 0.91 -6.28
CA ALA A 41 -6.41 1.19 -6.97
C ALA A 41 -6.78 0.00 -7.89
N ASP A 42 -8.06 -0.36 -7.93
CA ASP A 42 -8.57 -1.53 -8.65
C ASP A 42 -8.10 -1.61 -10.11
N ALA A 43 -8.09 -0.48 -10.81
CA ALA A 43 -7.66 -0.39 -12.21
C ALA A 43 -6.17 -0.72 -12.42
N ARG A 44 -5.33 -0.62 -11.37
CA ARG A 44 -3.88 -0.89 -11.41
C ARG A 44 -3.51 -2.32 -11.06
N ILE A 45 -4.47 -3.13 -10.59
CA ILE A 45 -4.23 -4.52 -10.20
C ILE A 45 -3.66 -5.37 -11.35
N PRO A 46 -4.17 -5.29 -12.60
CA PRO A 46 -3.60 -6.06 -13.71
C PRO A 46 -2.16 -5.64 -14.05
N GLU A 47 -1.79 -4.38 -13.83
CA GLU A 47 -0.43 -3.89 -14.02
C GLU A 47 0.51 -4.46 -12.95
N TRP A 48 0.11 -4.39 -11.68
CA TRP A 48 0.91 -4.93 -10.58
C TRP A 48 1.05 -6.45 -10.64
N ALA A 49 0.01 -7.18 -11.05
CA ALA A 49 0.08 -8.62 -11.29
C ALA A 49 1.20 -8.98 -12.28
N LYS A 50 1.27 -8.25 -13.41
CA LYS A 50 2.33 -8.43 -14.42
C LYS A 50 3.70 -8.05 -13.87
N ALA A 51 3.81 -6.91 -13.18
CA ALA A 51 5.07 -6.43 -12.63
C ALA A 51 5.66 -7.38 -11.58
N LEU A 52 4.84 -7.84 -10.62
CA LEU A 52 5.25 -8.80 -9.59
C LEU A 52 5.71 -10.11 -10.22
N THR A 53 4.95 -10.64 -11.18
CA THR A 53 5.31 -11.86 -11.92
C THR A 53 6.63 -11.70 -12.66
N GLY A 54 6.80 -10.59 -13.41
CA GLY A 54 8.04 -10.30 -14.13
C GLY A 54 9.25 -10.10 -13.21
N ALA A 55 9.01 -9.64 -11.98
CA ALA A 55 10.01 -9.45 -10.94
C ALA A 55 10.31 -10.71 -10.11
N GLY A 56 9.59 -11.82 -10.37
CA GLY A 56 9.71 -13.08 -9.63
C GLY A 56 9.18 -13.02 -8.19
N ILE A 57 8.31 -12.05 -7.86
CA ILE A 57 7.70 -11.92 -6.54
C ILE A 57 6.38 -12.69 -6.54
N GLY A 58 6.33 -13.80 -5.81
CA GLY A 58 5.10 -14.57 -5.62
C GLY A 58 4.05 -13.77 -4.87
N TYR A 59 2.78 -13.89 -5.29
CA TYR A 59 1.65 -13.27 -4.60
C TYR A 59 0.39 -14.13 -4.73
N VAL A 60 -0.56 -13.88 -3.84
CA VAL A 60 -1.93 -14.45 -3.87
C VAL A 60 -2.99 -13.36 -4.01
N ALA A 61 -4.20 -13.76 -4.40
CA ALA A 61 -5.35 -12.88 -4.38
C ALA A 61 -5.95 -12.73 -2.95
N PRO A 62 -6.74 -11.69 -2.67
CA PRO A 62 -7.39 -11.53 -1.38
C PRO A 62 -8.32 -12.70 -1.06
N GLY A 63 -8.19 -13.27 0.15
CA GLY A 63 -8.97 -14.42 0.60
C GLY A 63 -8.39 -15.79 0.23
N GLU A 64 -7.31 -15.83 -0.54
CA GLU A 64 -6.50 -17.04 -0.72
C GLU A 64 -5.50 -17.18 0.44
N GLU A 65 -5.18 -18.42 0.81
CA GLU A 65 -4.21 -18.70 1.88
C GLU A 65 -2.79 -18.40 1.41
N THR A 66 -2.08 -17.57 2.18
CA THR A 66 -0.64 -17.37 2.00
C THR A 66 0.12 -18.61 2.46
N THR A 67 1.27 -18.86 1.83
CA THR A 67 2.18 -19.95 2.22
C THR A 67 3.47 -19.37 2.79
N TYR A 68 4.35 -20.23 3.31
CA TYR A 68 5.68 -19.79 3.76
C TYR A 68 6.47 -19.10 2.63
N ASP A 69 6.34 -19.60 1.40
CA ASP A 69 7.01 -19.06 0.21
C ASP A 69 6.30 -17.84 -0.40
N THR A 70 4.99 -17.69 -0.18
CA THR A 70 4.18 -16.61 -0.76
C THR A 70 3.42 -15.84 0.31
N ARG A 71 4.06 -14.78 0.83
CA ARG A 71 3.54 -13.93 1.92
C ARG A 71 2.95 -12.61 1.45
N LEU A 72 3.03 -12.31 0.15
CA LEU A 72 2.45 -11.10 -0.43
C LEU A 72 1.02 -11.37 -0.93
N THR A 73 0.09 -10.50 -0.56
CA THR A 73 -1.24 -10.45 -1.15
C THR A 73 -1.38 -9.19 -1.99
N LEU A 74 -1.82 -9.33 -3.24
CA LEU A 74 -2.14 -8.19 -4.10
C LEU A 74 -3.61 -7.82 -3.93
N VAL A 75 -3.89 -6.62 -3.41
CA VAL A 75 -5.19 -6.25 -2.89
C VAL A 75 -5.76 -5.05 -3.67
N PRO A 76 -6.88 -5.20 -4.39
CA PRO A 76 -7.66 -4.08 -4.86
C PRO A 76 -8.16 -3.28 -3.65
N ALA A 77 -8.02 -1.96 -3.68
CA ALA A 77 -8.44 -1.08 -2.58
C ALA A 77 -9.91 -1.32 -2.22
N SER A 78 -10.78 -1.59 -3.21
CA SER A 78 -12.20 -1.88 -2.99
C SER A 78 -12.44 -3.08 -2.05
N LEU A 79 -11.53 -4.05 -2.03
CA LEU A 79 -11.59 -5.29 -1.25
C LEU A 79 -10.76 -5.24 0.05
N ALA A 80 -10.04 -4.14 0.31
CA ALA A 80 -9.18 -4.03 1.48
C ALA A 80 -9.95 -4.13 2.82
N LYS A 81 -11.24 -3.81 2.84
CA LYS A 81 -12.04 -3.79 4.06
C LYS A 81 -12.12 -5.18 4.69
N GLY A 82 -11.75 -5.28 5.97
CA GLY A 82 -11.80 -6.52 6.74
C GLY A 82 -10.58 -7.42 6.56
N LEU A 83 -9.59 -7.00 5.77
CA LEU A 83 -8.28 -7.63 5.66
C LEU A 83 -7.29 -6.88 6.56
N GLU A 84 -6.32 -7.58 7.13
CA GLU A 84 -5.25 -6.97 7.91
C GLU A 84 -3.94 -7.64 7.52
N TYR A 85 -2.88 -6.86 7.50
CA TYR A 85 -1.53 -7.31 7.14
C TYR A 85 -0.53 -6.74 8.13
N ASP A 86 0.50 -7.51 8.46
CA ASP A 86 1.58 -7.02 9.30
C ASP A 86 2.25 -5.80 8.66
N TYR A 87 2.48 -5.88 7.35
CA TYR A 87 3.06 -4.79 6.58
C TYR A 87 2.21 -4.47 5.34
N VAL A 88 2.12 -3.19 4.98
CA VAL A 88 1.41 -2.75 3.79
C VAL A 88 2.30 -1.86 2.93
N VAL A 89 2.33 -2.13 1.63
CA VAL A 89 2.67 -1.12 0.63
C VAL A 89 1.36 -0.56 0.07
N LEU A 90 1.14 0.75 0.20
CA LEU A 90 0.04 1.44 -0.44
C LEU A 90 0.54 2.14 -1.70
N ASP A 91 0.08 1.68 -2.85
CA ASP A 91 0.38 2.27 -4.16
C ASP A 91 -0.57 3.44 -4.44
N GLU A 92 0.03 4.58 -4.78
CA GLU A 92 -0.59 5.77 -5.35
C GLU A 92 -1.93 6.16 -4.70
N PRO A 93 -1.89 6.79 -3.51
CA PRO A 93 -3.09 7.19 -2.78
C PRO A 93 -4.08 8.03 -3.59
N ARG A 94 -3.59 8.87 -4.51
CA ARG A 94 -4.44 9.67 -5.38
C ARG A 94 -5.25 8.78 -6.33
N ALA A 95 -4.64 7.75 -6.91
CA ALA A 95 -5.35 6.80 -7.77
C ALA A 95 -6.42 6.00 -7.00
N VAL A 96 -6.21 5.71 -5.72
CA VAL A 96 -7.23 5.08 -4.86
C VAL A 96 -8.44 6.00 -4.68
N VAL A 97 -8.21 7.30 -4.48
CA VAL A 97 -9.29 8.29 -4.35
C VAL A 97 -10.02 8.47 -5.68
N ASP A 98 -9.29 8.63 -6.77
CA ASP A 98 -9.83 8.91 -8.11
C ASP A 98 -10.53 7.70 -8.73
N GLY A 99 -10.25 6.48 -8.24
CA GLY A 99 -10.92 5.26 -8.67
C GLY A 99 -12.35 5.08 -8.15
N GLU A 100 -12.82 5.95 -7.25
CA GLU A 100 -14.16 5.89 -6.66
C GLU A 100 -15.14 6.92 -7.30
N PRO A 101 -16.46 6.74 -7.15
CA PRO A 101 -17.46 7.60 -7.80
C PRO A 101 -17.41 9.09 -7.40
N ASP A 102 -16.91 9.38 -6.20
CA ASP A 102 -16.79 10.73 -5.67
C ASP A 102 -15.64 10.82 -4.66
N GLU A 103 -15.06 12.01 -4.50
CA GLU A 103 -13.88 12.25 -3.66
C GLU A 103 -14.10 11.82 -2.20
N ARG A 104 -15.29 12.01 -1.65
CA ARG A 104 -15.59 11.61 -0.26
C ARG A 104 -15.57 10.09 -0.12
N THR A 105 -16.10 9.35 -1.08
CA THR A 105 -16.02 7.88 -1.13
C THR A 105 -14.57 7.42 -1.32
N GLY A 106 -13.82 8.09 -2.20
CA GLY A 106 -12.38 7.89 -2.39
C GLY A 106 -11.56 8.04 -1.11
N LEU A 107 -11.78 9.11 -0.35
CA LEU A 107 -11.08 9.35 0.92
C LEU A 107 -11.41 8.31 1.98
N ARG A 108 -12.66 7.83 2.01
CA ARG A 108 -13.04 6.71 2.90
C ARG A 108 -12.33 5.43 2.50
N ARG A 109 -12.20 5.16 1.20
CA ARG A 109 -11.46 4.01 0.67
C ARG A 109 -9.99 4.10 1.07
N LEU A 110 -9.38 5.26 0.86
CA LEU A 110 -7.99 5.52 1.24
C LEU A 110 -7.78 5.32 2.76
N TYR A 111 -8.67 5.84 3.60
CA TYR A 111 -8.62 5.62 5.03
C TYR A 111 -8.66 4.12 5.40
N VAL A 112 -9.54 3.35 4.77
CA VAL A 112 -9.59 1.90 4.96
C VAL A 112 -8.24 1.28 4.60
N ALA A 113 -7.66 1.61 3.45
CA ALA A 113 -6.37 1.08 3.00
C ALA A 113 -5.21 1.42 3.97
N LEU A 114 -5.13 2.66 4.45
CA LEU A 114 -4.10 3.11 5.40
C LEU A 114 -4.15 2.35 6.73
N THR A 115 -5.33 1.92 7.15
CA THR A 115 -5.54 1.23 8.44
C THR A 115 -5.45 -0.29 8.33
N ARG A 116 -5.03 -0.85 7.19
CA ARG A 116 -4.83 -2.31 7.07
C ARG A 116 -3.46 -2.76 7.58
N ALA A 117 -2.55 -1.82 7.82
CA ALA A 117 -1.22 -2.09 8.37
C ALA A 117 -1.27 -2.22 9.88
N VAL A 118 -0.76 -3.33 10.41
CA VAL A 118 -0.65 -3.59 11.85
C VAL A 118 0.71 -3.12 12.39
N SER A 119 1.80 -3.41 11.68
CA SER A 119 3.18 -3.18 12.13
C SER A 119 3.95 -2.15 11.29
N GLY A 120 3.68 -2.08 9.98
CA GLY A 120 4.36 -1.12 9.10
C GLY A 120 3.58 -0.78 7.84
N LEU A 121 3.74 0.45 7.36
CA LEU A 121 3.10 1.00 6.17
C LEU A 121 4.10 1.82 5.35
N VAL A 122 4.31 1.43 4.10
CA VAL A 122 5.01 2.24 3.11
C VAL A 122 4.00 2.77 2.10
N VAL A 123 3.84 4.08 2.03
CA VAL A 123 3.04 4.75 1.01
C VAL A 123 3.97 5.18 -0.12
N THR A 124 3.67 4.75 -1.35
CA THR A 124 4.41 5.17 -2.55
C THR A 124 3.54 6.05 -3.44
N HIS A 125 4.11 7.10 -4.02
CA HIS A 125 3.35 8.00 -4.89
C HIS A 125 4.23 8.64 -5.98
N ALA A 126 3.76 8.63 -7.22
CA ALA A 126 4.34 9.40 -8.32
C ALA A 126 3.55 10.70 -8.52
N THR A 127 2.25 10.70 -8.23
CA THR A 127 1.40 11.90 -8.34
C THR A 127 1.32 12.66 -7.00
N PRO A 128 0.84 13.92 -6.99
CA PRO A 128 0.61 14.65 -5.76
C PRO A 128 -0.38 13.93 -4.84
N LEU A 129 0.03 13.72 -3.60
CA LEU A 129 -0.81 13.11 -2.57
C LEU A 129 -2.13 13.87 -2.38
N PRO A 130 -3.22 13.19 -1.99
CA PRO A 130 -4.41 13.84 -1.46
C PRO A 130 -4.05 14.83 -0.34
N GLN A 131 -4.69 16.00 -0.31
CA GLN A 131 -4.36 17.08 0.64
C GLN A 131 -4.41 16.63 2.11
N GLN A 132 -5.28 15.66 2.40
CA GLN A 132 -5.50 15.04 3.70
C GLN A 132 -4.26 14.27 4.19
N LEU A 133 -3.38 13.82 3.30
CA LEU A 133 -2.09 13.21 3.63
C LEU A 133 -0.94 14.23 3.72
N LEU A 134 -1.19 15.47 3.28
CA LEU A 134 -0.20 16.56 3.32
C LEU A 134 -0.32 17.43 4.58
N LEU A 135 -1.46 17.38 5.28
CA LEU A 135 -1.72 18.23 6.44
C LEU A 135 -1.12 17.61 7.72
N PRO A 136 -0.35 18.37 8.51
CA PRO A 136 -0.10 18.01 9.90
C PRO A 136 -1.44 17.98 10.67
N PRO A 137 -1.57 17.19 11.75
CA PRO A 137 -2.79 17.20 12.56
C PRO A 137 -3.08 18.64 13.03
N PRO A 138 -4.37 19.06 13.09
CA PRO A 138 -4.70 20.38 13.61
C PRO A 138 -4.22 20.48 15.06
N ASP A 139 -3.64 21.65 15.39
CA ASP A 139 -3.16 22.01 16.75
C ASP A 139 -4.25 21.84 17.84
#